data_AF-A0A7E4VGN3-F1
#
_entry.id   AF-A0A7E4VGN3-F1
#
_cell.length_a   1.000
_cell.length_b   1.000
_cell.length_c   1.000
_cell.angle_alpha   90.00
_cell.angle_beta   90.00
_cell.angle_gamma   90.00
#
_symmetry.space_group_name_H-M   'P 1'
#
loop_
_entity.id
_entity.type
_entity.pdbx_description
1 polymer ?
#
loop_
_entity_poly.entity_id
_entity_poly.type
_entity_poly.pdbx_seq_one_letter_code
_entity_poly.pdbx_strand_id
1 'polypeptide(L)'
;MSMDQSANHVLQKIIDHVPADKCQFIVDEMCSGSSMDQIICNKFGCRVVQFCVEKLAPFAKSNGNDGNLSIETKLIRKMLEKISRKAYTYCQDEFANYIIQYIIKTRCLSFYKDRIISKSLRGNIVALSQAKYSSHVMEQAFEFANYDALLQLVEEVFNGLVNTN
;
A
#
# COMPACT_ATOMS: atom_id res chain seq x y z
N MET A 1 6.29 -3.65 -19.89
CA MET A 1 5.63 -2.35 -20.14
C MET A 1 5.54 -1.48 -18.90
N SER A 2 5.07 -2.00 -17.75
CA SER A 2 4.90 -1.21 -16.51
C SER A 2 6.18 -0.58 -15.97
N MET A 3 7.34 -1.22 -16.18
CA MET A 3 8.64 -0.76 -15.70
C MET A 3 9.44 0.06 -16.72
N ASP A 4 8.87 0.36 -17.88
CA ASP A 4 9.53 1.15 -18.92
C ASP A 4 9.20 2.65 -18.76
N GLN A 5 10.18 3.53 -18.99
CA GLN A 5 10.03 4.98 -18.80
C GLN A 5 8.94 5.61 -19.67
N SER A 6 8.66 5.07 -20.86
CA SER A 6 7.66 5.61 -21.77
C SER A 6 6.35 4.81 -21.72
N ALA A 7 6.44 3.48 -21.73
CA ALA A 7 5.27 2.61 -21.80
C ALA A 7 4.43 2.62 -20.50
N ASN A 8 5.00 3.00 -19.36
CA ASN A 8 4.23 3.17 -18.12
C ASN A 8 3.15 4.27 -18.26
N HIS A 9 3.41 5.32 -19.05
CA HIS A 9 2.43 6.40 -19.29
C HIS A 9 1.26 5.91 -20.14
N VAL A 10 1.53 5.06 -21.12
CA VAL A 10 0.49 4.43 -21.94
C VAL A 10 -0.41 3.56 -21.07
N LEU A 11 0.18 2.75 -20.18
CA LEU A 11 -0.59 1.94 -19.24
C LEU A 11 -1.46 2.79 -18.31
N GLN A 12 -0.93 3.87 -17.74
CA GLN A 12 -1.71 4.80 -16.92
C GLN A 12 -2.87 5.41 -17.73
N LYS A 13 -2.65 5.84 -18.98
CA LYS A 13 -3.71 6.39 -19.83
C LYS A 13 -4.80 5.39 -20.15
N ILE A 14 -4.43 4.13 -20.43
CA ILE A 14 -5.37 3.02 -20.63
C ILE A 14 -6.21 2.82 -19.36
N ILE A 15 -5.56 2.64 -18.21
CA ILE A 15 -6.23 2.45 -16.92
C ILE A 15 -7.16 3.61 -16.61
N ASP A 16 -6.81 4.85 -17.00
CA ASP A 16 -7.58 6.05 -16.74
C ASP A 16 -8.85 6.17 -17.62
N HIS A 17 -8.79 5.77 -18.89
CA HIS A 17 -9.87 6.04 -19.86
C HIS A 17 -10.73 4.81 -20.17
N VAL A 18 -10.24 3.61 -19.86
CA VAL A 18 -10.92 2.36 -20.18
C VAL A 18 -11.66 1.83 -18.94
N PRO A 19 -12.91 1.34 -19.09
CA PRO A 19 -13.66 0.73 -18.00
C PRO A 19 -12.92 -0.41 -17.28
N ALA A 20 -13.15 -0.54 -15.98
CA ALA A 20 -12.41 -1.48 -15.13
C ALA A 20 -12.59 -2.95 -15.54
N ASP A 21 -13.75 -3.34 -16.08
CA ASP A 21 -14.00 -4.68 -16.62
C ASP A 21 -13.11 -4.99 -17.84
N LYS A 22 -12.78 -3.98 -18.64
CA LYS A 22 -11.91 -4.13 -19.82
C LYS A 22 -10.43 -4.06 -19.46
N CYS A 23 -10.07 -3.38 -18.37
CA CYS A 23 -8.68 -3.28 -17.89
C CYS A 23 -8.32 -4.29 -16.80
N GLN A 24 -9.25 -5.15 -16.38
CA GLN A 24 -9.02 -6.15 -15.33
C GLN A 24 -7.76 -6.98 -15.59
N PHE A 25 -7.52 -7.41 -16.83
CA PHE A 25 -6.36 -8.24 -17.18
C PHE A 25 -5.02 -7.57 -16.83
N ILE A 26 -4.93 -6.24 -16.88
CA ILE A 26 -3.71 -5.49 -16.53
C ILE A 26 -3.44 -5.64 -15.04
N VAL A 27 -4.46 -5.41 -14.21
CA VAL A 27 -4.35 -5.54 -12.75
C VAL A 27 -4.11 -7.00 -12.37
N ASP A 28 -4.76 -7.94 -13.05
CA ASP A 28 -4.57 -9.37 -12.82
C ASP A 28 -3.15 -9.82 -13.12
N GLU A 29 -2.57 -9.36 -14.23
CA GLU A 29 -1.17 -9.64 -14.58
C GLU A 29 -0.19 -8.97 -13.61
N MET A 30 -0.42 -7.71 -13.23
CA MET A 30 0.39 -7.05 -12.19
C MET A 30 0.34 -7.80 -10.86
N CYS A 31 -0.79 -8.42 -10.55
CA CYS A 31 -1.00 -9.21 -9.34
C CYS A 31 -0.63 -10.70 -9.50
N SER A 32 -0.17 -11.16 -10.66
CA SER A 32 0.25 -12.55 -10.88
C SER A 32 1.59 -12.82 -10.19
N GLY A 33 1.83 -14.08 -9.76
CA GLY A 33 3.13 -14.58 -9.27
C GLY A 33 3.95 -13.62 -8.39
N SER A 34 5.23 -13.47 -8.74
CA SER A 34 6.17 -12.49 -8.16
C SER A 34 6.16 -11.13 -8.88
N SER A 35 5.32 -10.95 -9.90
CA SER A 35 5.28 -9.75 -10.75
C SER A 35 5.06 -8.47 -9.95
N MET A 36 4.20 -8.51 -8.92
CA MET A 36 3.90 -7.31 -8.11
C MET A 36 5.16 -6.78 -7.41
N ASP A 37 6.00 -7.64 -6.85
CA ASP A 37 7.21 -7.23 -6.13
C ASP A 37 8.16 -6.51 -7.10
N GLN A 38 8.36 -7.08 -8.28
CA GLN A 38 9.24 -6.51 -9.31
C GLN A 38 8.74 -5.15 -9.79
N ILE A 39 7.42 -5.01 -9.96
CA ILE A 39 6.81 -3.79 -10.47
C ILE A 39 6.82 -2.69 -9.40
N ILE A 40 6.43 -3.00 -8.15
CA ILE A 40 6.27 -1.99 -7.10
C ILE A 40 7.62 -1.45 -6.58
N CYS A 41 8.67 -2.26 -6.62
CA CYS A 41 10.05 -1.87 -6.27
C CYS A 41 10.82 -1.30 -7.47
N ASN A 42 10.13 -0.93 -8.56
CA ASN A 42 10.74 -0.30 -9.73
C ASN A 42 10.32 1.17 -9.84
N LYS A 43 11.28 2.06 -10.17
CA LYS A 43 11.10 3.51 -10.31
C LYS A 43 9.87 3.93 -11.13
N PHE A 44 9.56 3.19 -12.20
CA PHE A 44 8.42 3.50 -13.08
C PHE A 44 7.20 2.62 -12.75
N GLY A 45 7.46 1.36 -12.42
CA GLY A 45 6.41 0.40 -12.08
C GLY A 45 5.62 0.78 -10.83
N CYS A 46 6.27 1.38 -9.82
CA CYS A 46 5.61 1.84 -8.61
C CYS A 46 4.51 2.87 -8.92
N ARG A 47 4.74 3.77 -9.89
CA ARG A 47 3.75 4.78 -10.26
C ARG A 47 2.51 4.15 -10.90
N VAL A 48 2.68 3.09 -11.69
CA VAL A 48 1.54 2.36 -12.28
C VAL A 48 0.72 1.69 -11.18
N VAL A 49 1.37 1.02 -10.21
CA VAL A 49 0.67 0.39 -9.07
C VAL A 49 -0.05 1.45 -8.25
N GLN A 50 0.62 2.54 -7.92
CA GLN A 50 0.04 3.64 -7.15
C GLN A 50 -1.16 4.26 -7.87
N PHE A 51 -1.05 4.50 -9.18
CA PHE A 51 -2.14 5.05 -9.99
C PHE A 51 -3.38 4.14 -9.98
N CYS A 52 -3.19 2.82 -10.14
CA CYS A 52 -4.29 1.86 -10.00
C CYS A 52 -4.94 1.94 -8.62
N VAL A 53 -4.13 1.98 -7.55
CA VAL A 53 -4.63 2.08 -6.17
C VAL A 53 -5.38 3.39 -5.96
N GLU A 54 -4.86 4.53 -6.43
CA GLU A 54 -5.48 5.85 -6.36
C GLU A 54 -6.86 5.85 -7.05
N LYS A 55 -6.92 5.35 -8.28
CA LYS A 55 -8.16 5.31 -9.06
C LYS A 55 -9.22 4.41 -8.44
N LEU A 56 -8.81 3.29 -7.84
CA LEU A 56 -9.74 2.28 -7.33
C LEU A 56 -10.01 2.42 -5.81
N ALA A 57 -9.26 3.24 -5.07
CA ALA A 57 -9.42 3.43 -3.62
C ALA A 57 -10.86 3.80 -3.19
N PRO A 58 -11.62 4.63 -3.93
CA PRO A 58 -13.01 4.94 -3.56
C PRO A 58 -13.92 3.72 -3.46
N PHE A 59 -13.61 2.63 -4.18
CA PHE A 59 -14.41 1.41 -4.21
C PHE A 59 -14.09 0.43 -3.05
N ALA A 60 -13.03 0.67 -2.28
CA ALA A 60 -12.58 -0.27 -1.23
C ALA A 60 -13.59 -0.46 -0.08
N LYS A 61 -14.40 0.57 0.22
CA LYS A 61 -15.38 0.60 1.32
C LYS A 61 -16.70 -0.13 1.03
N SER A 62 -16.86 -0.74 -0.14
CA SER A 62 -18.17 -1.31 -0.53
C SER A 62 -18.57 -2.49 0.38
N ASN A 63 -19.65 -2.32 1.15
CA ASN A 63 -20.18 -3.30 2.11
C ASN A 63 -21.01 -4.43 1.47
N GLY A 64 -20.74 -4.79 0.21
CA GLY A 64 -21.45 -5.88 -0.45
C GLY A 64 -21.02 -7.25 0.09
N ASN A 65 -21.97 -8.17 0.24
CA ASN A 65 -21.67 -9.61 0.33
C ASN A 65 -20.88 -10.02 -0.92
N ASP A 66 -19.91 -10.93 -0.78
CA ASP A 66 -18.91 -11.29 -1.83
C ASP A 66 -19.51 -11.59 -3.22
N GLY A 67 -20.77 -12.05 -3.29
CA GLY A 67 -21.47 -12.35 -4.55
C GLY A 67 -21.78 -11.14 -5.45
N ASN A 68 -21.93 -9.93 -4.90
CA ASN A 68 -22.40 -8.74 -5.65
C ASN A 68 -21.39 -7.58 -5.70
N LEU A 69 -20.11 -7.84 -5.44
CA LEU A 69 -19.09 -6.80 -5.51
C LEU A 69 -18.83 -6.34 -6.95
N SER A 70 -18.72 -5.02 -7.13
CA SER A 70 -18.29 -4.42 -8.39
C SER A 70 -16.88 -4.90 -8.77
N ILE A 71 -16.55 -4.86 -10.06
CA ILE A 71 -15.23 -5.27 -10.52
C ILE A 71 -14.13 -4.41 -9.88
N GLU A 72 -14.35 -3.11 -9.73
CA GLU A 72 -13.42 -2.17 -9.09
C GLU A 72 -13.13 -2.59 -7.64
N THR A 73 -14.18 -2.98 -6.90
CA THR A 73 -14.05 -3.44 -5.51
C THR A 73 -13.21 -4.72 -5.45
N LYS A 74 -13.43 -5.67 -6.37
CA LYS A 74 -12.64 -6.91 -6.44
C LYS A 74 -11.16 -6.61 -6.75
N LEU A 75 -10.90 -5.72 -7.70
CA LEU A 75 -9.56 -5.34 -8.11
C LEU A 75 -8.79 -4.63 -7.00
N ILE A 76 -9.35 -3.60 -6.36
CA ILE A 76 -8.67 -2.87 -5.28
C ILE A 76 -8.38 -3.77 -4.08
N ARG A 77 -9.33 -4.63 -3.70
CA ARG A 77 -9.13 -5.59 -2.61
C ARG A 77 -8.00 -6.55 -2.91
N LYS A 78 -7.96 -7.10 -4.14
CA LYS A 78 -6.87 -7.99 -4.60
C LYS A 78 -5.51 -7.30 -4.50
N MET A 79 -5.40 -6.05 -4.97
CA MET A 79 -4.16 -5.28 -4.89
C MET A 79 -3.74 -5.00 -3.45
N LEU A 80 -4.65 -4.47 -2.63
CA LEU A 80 -4.35 -4.09 -1.24
C LEU A 80 -4.05 -5.30 -0.35
N GLU A 81 -4.69 -6.44 -0.59
CA GLU A 81 -4.35 -7.71 0.08
C GLU A 81 -2.90 -8.13 -0.22
N LYS A 82 -2.48 -8.08 -1.50
CA LYS A 82 -1.12 -8.47 -1.89
C LYS A 82 -0.08 -7.48 -1.37
N ILE A 83 -0.37 -6.18 -1.41
CA ILE A 83 0.50 -5.12 -0.88
C ILE A 83 0.66 -5.27 0.65
N SER A 84 -0.46 -5.41 1.38
CA SER A 84 -0.44 -5.45 2.85
C SER A 84 0.33 -6.65 3.40
N ARG A 85 0.35 -7.79 2.68
CA ARG A 85 1.12 -8.99 3.09
C ARG A 85 2.63 -8.78 3.11
N LYS A 86 3.14 -7.84 2.32
CA LYS A 86 4.57 -7.53 2.20
C LYS A 86 4.89 -6.10 2.64
N ALA A 87 4.00 -5.47 3.40
CA ALA A 87 4.13 -4.07 3.75
C ALA A 87 5.45 -3.77 4.48
N TYR A 88 5.92 -4.64 5.39
CA TYR A 88 7.22 -4.47 6.05
C TYR A 88 8.38 -4.31 5.06
N THR A 89 8.43 -5.15 4.02
CA THR A 89 9.44 -5.06 2.96
C THR A 89 9.26 -3.77 2.15
N TYR A 90 8.03 -3.44 1.76
CA TYR A 90 7.75 -2.27 0.94
C TYR A 90 7.97 -0.93 1.66
N CYS A 91 7.84 -0.89 2.99
CA CYS A 91 8.17 0.32 3.75
C CYS A 91 9.64 0.71 3.61
N GLN A 92 10.52 -0.27 3.43
CA GLN A 92 11.97 -0.09 3.42
C GLN A 92 12.52 0.12 2.00
N ASP A 93 11.70 -0.08 0.97
CA ASP A 93 12.10 0.07 -0.43
C ASP A 93 12.06 1.54 -0.87
N GLU A 94 12.99 1.97 -1.72
CA GLU A 94 13.12 3.37 -2.16
C GLU A 94 11.93 3.88 -3.00
N PHE A 95 11.16 2.98 -3.62
CA PHE A 95 10.00 3.31 -4.45
C PHE A 95 8.68 2.81 -3.86
N ALA A 96 8.65 1.60 -3.30
CA ALA A 96 7.40 1.02 -2.80
C ALA A 96 6.89 1.71 -1.52
N ASN A 97 7.76 2.40 -0.77
CA ASN A 97 7.38 3.11 0.46
C ASN A 97 6.27 4.15 0.20
N TYR A 98 6.27 4.81 -0.95
CA TYR A 98 5.27 5.83 -1.31
C TYR A 98 3.85 5.27 -1.37
N ILE A 99 3.69 4.02 -1.83
CA ILE A 99 2.37 3.36 -1.86
C ILE A 99 1.90 3.03 -0.44
N ILE A 100 2.82 2.60 0.45
CA ILE A 100 2.45 2.36 1.84
C ILE A 100 2.03 3.66 2.53
N GLN A 101 2.78 4.75 2.31
CA GLN A 101 2.38 6.08 2.78
C GLN A 101 1.00 6.47 2.25
N TYR A 102 0.73 6.26 0.96
CA TYR A 102 -0.59 6.55 0.37
C TYR A 102 -1.71 5.77 1.06
N ILE A 103 -1.52 4.46 1.30
CA ILE A 103 -2.52 3.62 1.98
C ILE A 103 -2.79 4.15 3.39
N ILE A 104 -1.74 4.52 4.13
CA ILE A 104 -1.86 5.03 5.51
C ILE A 104 -2.62 6.37 5.55
N LYS A 105 -2.33 7.29 4.63
CA LYS A 105 -2.99 8.61 4.57
C LYS A 105 -4.46 8.54 4.11
N THR A 106 -4.84 7.47 3.41
CA THR A 106 -6.13 7.41 2.71
C THR A 106 -7.28 6.90 3.58
N ARG A 107 -8.24 7.78 3.89
CA ARG A 107 -9.40 7.47 4.78
C ARG A 107 -10.28 6.31 4.31
N CYS A 108 -10.43 6.11 3.00
CA CYS A 108 -11.23 4.97 2.49
C CYS A 108 -10.51 3.62 2.58
N LEU A 109 -9.22 3.61 2.94
CA LEU A 109 -8.40 2.41 3.08
C LEU A 109 -8.09 2.06 4.54
N SER A 110 -8.89 2.55 5.51
CA SER A 110 -8.64 2.41 6.94
C SER A 110 -8.41 0.97 7.40
N PHE A 111 -9.16 0.01 6.86
CA PHE A 111 -8.96 -1.42 7.16
C PHE A 111 -7.53 -1.90 6.82
N TYR A 112 -7.02 -1.50 5.66
CA TYR A 112 -5.67 -1.88 5.21
C TYR A 112 -4.59 -1.09 5.95
N LYS A 113 -4.83 0.19 6.24
CA LYS A 113 -3.97 0.99 7.13
C LYS A 113 -3.79 0.30 8.48
N ASP A 114 -4.90 -0.04 9.16
CA ASP A 114 -4.87 -0.63 10.49
C ASP A 114 -4.20 -2.02 10.46
N ARG A 115 -4.40 -2.79 9.38
CA ARG A 115 -3.68 -4.04 9.15
C ARG A 115 -2.18 -3.83 9.00
N ILE A 116 -1.74 -2.86 8.20
CA ILE A 116 -0.31 -2.56 7.98
C ILE A 116 0.35 -2.14 9.29
N ILE A 117 -0.27 -1.23 10.05
CA ILE A 117 0.25 -0.78 11.33
C ILE A 117 0.40 -1.97 12.30
N SER A 118 -0.65 -2.76 12.45
CA SER A 118 -0.68 -3.87 13.42
C SER A 118 0.20 -5.07 13.05
N LYS A 119 0.38 -5.35 11.74
CA LYS A 119 1.08 -6.56 11.27
C LYS A 119 2.48 -6.31 10.74
N SER A 120 2.85 -5.07 10.43
CA SER A 120 4.14 -4.77 9.81
C SER A 120 4.94 -3.70 10.53
N LEU A 121 4.29 -2.67 11.11
CA LEU A 121 5.02 -1.59 11.77
C LEU A 121 5.25 -1.88 13.25
N ARG A 122 4.20 -2.33 13.96
CA ARG A 122 4.30 -2.72 15.37
C ARG A 122 5.33 -3.84 15.56
N GLY A 123 6.12 -3.73 16.61
CA GLY A 123 7.26 -4.59 16.94
C GLY A 123 8.55 -4.22 16.20
N ASN A 124 8.52 -3.26 15.28
CA ASN A 124 9.66 -2.86 14.46
C ASN A 124 9.87 -1.33 14.45
N ILE A 125 9.23 -0.58 15.36
CA ILE A 125 9.20 0.89 15.28
C ILE A 125 10.60 1.50 15.27
N VAL A 126 11.50 1.05 16.16
CA VAL A 126 12.86 1.60 16.26
C VAL A 126 13.62 1.36 14.97
N ALA A 127 13.63 0.13 14.46
CA ALA A 127 14.33 -0.24 13.23
C ALA A 127 13.79 0.54 12.01
N LEU A 128 12.46 0.62 11.88
CA LEU A 128 11.82 1.32 10.77
C LEU A 128 12.01 2.83 10.83
N SER A 129 12.07 3.41 12.04
CA SER A 129 12.27 4.87 12.24
C SER A 129 13.69 5.32 11.94
N GLN A 130 14.68 4.43 12.03
CA GLN A 130 16.08 4.75 11.72
C GLN A 130 16.45 4.54 10.25
N ALA A 131 15.62 3.83 9.49
CA ALA A 131 15.88 3.57 8.08
C ALA A 131 15.42 4.72 7.16
N LYS A 132 16.21 4.98 6.12
CA LYS A 132 16.06 6.13 5.20
C LYS A 132 14.65 6.27 4.60
N TYR A 133 14.01 5.17 4.23
CA TYR A 133 12.73 5.19 3.52
C TYR A 133 11.54 4.90 4.44
N SER A 134 11.68 3.95 5.36
CA SER A 134 10.60 3.56 6.28
C SER A 134 10.35 4.59 7.38
N SER A 135 11.31 5.47 7.68
CA SER A 135 11.10 6.59 8.62
C SER A 135 9.94 7.48 8.17
N HIS A 136 9.85 7.79 6.88
CA HIS A 136 8.71 8.52 6.31
C HIS A 136 7.40 7.76 6.48
N VAL A 137 7.40 6.43 6.36
CA VAL A 137 6.20 5.61 6.61
C VAL A 137 5.79 5.68 8.09
N MET A 138 6.76 5.65 9.01
CA MET A 138 6.49 5.78 10.44
C MET A 138 5.89 7.14 10.78
N GLU A 139 6.38 8.24 10.20
CA GLU A 139 5.78 9.57 10.36
C GLU A 139 4.29 9.55 9.99
N GLN A 140 3.95 8.94 8.84
CA GLN A 140 2.55 8.80 8.42
C GLN A 140 1.74 7.90 9.36
N ALA A 141 2.34 6.85 9.91
CA ALA A 141 1.67 5.99 10.87
C ALA A 141 1.30 6.76 12.14
N PHE A 142 2.21 7.57 12.68
CA PHE A 142 1.93 8.41 13.86
C PHE A 142 0.89 9.51 13.58
N GLU A 143 0.88 10.07 12.37
CA GLU A 143 -0.07 11.13 11.99
C GLU A 143 -1.50 10.59 11.73
N PHE A 144 -1.62 9.42 11.10
CA PHE A 144 -2.91 8.92 10.60
C PHE A 144 -3.44 7.65 11.29
N ALA A 145 -2.72 7.08 12.25
CA ALA A 145 -3.23 5.95 13.05
C ALA A 145 -4.56 6.29 13.73
N ASN A 146 -5.39 5.26 13.95
CA ASN A 146 -6.49 5.40 14.91
C ASN A 146 -5.93 5.49 16.34
N TYR A 147 -6.75 5.92 17.29
CA TYR A 147 -6.31 6.18 18.66
C TYR A 147 -5.67 4.94 19.32
N ASP A 148 -6.28 3.77 19.20
CA ASP A 148 -5.77 2.54 19.82
C ASP A 148 -4.43 2.11 19.23
N ALA A 149 -4.28 2.21 17.92
CA ALA A 149 -3.02 1.92 17.23
C ALA A 149 -1.93 2.94 17.62
N LEU A 150 -2.28 4.23 17.72
CA LEU A 150 -1.34 5.28 18.14
C LEU A 150 -0.81 5.03 19.55
N LEU A 151 -1.69 4.67 20.50
CA LEU A 151 -1.28 4.33 21.86
C LEU A 151 -0.27 3.16 21.87
N GLN A 152 -0.53 2.11 21.09
CA GLN A 152 0.40 0.97 20.98
C GLN A 152 1.74 1.38 20.39
N LEU A 153 1.75 2.25 19.37
CA LEU A 153 2.98 2.74 18.77
C LEU A 153 3.80 3.59 19.76
N VAL A 154 3.14 4.46 20.50
CA VAL A 154 3.78 5.32 21.52
C VAL A 154 4.35 4.50 22.66
N GLU A 155 3.62 3.50 23.16
CA GLU A 155 4.09 2.60 24.21
C GLU A 155 5.35 1.83 23.78
N GLU A 156 5.38 1.33 22.55
CA GLU A 156 6.55 0.63 22.01
C GLU A 156 7.77 1.57 21.89
N VAL A 157 7.59 2.83 21.49
CA VAL A 157 8.69 3.83 21.48
C VAL A 157 9.26 4.02 22.88
N PHE A 158 8.41 4.25 23.89
CA PHE A 158 8.88 4.44 25.26
C PHE A 158 9.62 3.21 25.79
N ASN A 159 9.10 2.01 25.56
CA ASN A 159 9.76 0.78 25.98
C ASN A 159 11.09 0.55 25.25
N GLY A 160 11.18 0.91 23.96
CA GLY A 160 12.44 0.84 23.20
C GLY A 160 13.53 1.78 23.70
N LEU A 161 13.15 2.99 24.15
CA LEU A 161 14.06 3.96 24.74
C LEU A 161 14.61 3.52 26.11
N VAL A 162 13.80 2.83 26.92
CA VAL A 162 14.23 2.35 28.25
C VAL A 162 15.22 1.19 28.13
N ASN A 163 15.08 0.34 27.11
CA ASN A 163 15.93 -0.86 26.91
C ASN A 163 17.25 -0.57 26.17
N THR A 164 17.54 0.68 25.81
CA THR A 164 18.78 1.09 25.13
C THR A 164 19.78 1.84 26.04
N ASN A 165 19.46 1.95 27.34
CA ASN A 165 20.35 2.43 28.41
C ASN A 165 20.88 1.28 29.27
#